data_AF-A0A6J4HMM2-F1
#
_entry.id   AF-A0A6J4HMM2-F1
#
_cell.length_a   1.000
_cell.length_b   1.000
_cell.length_c   1.000
_cell.angle_alpha   90.00
_cell.angle_beta   90.00
_cell.angle_gamma   90.00
#
_symmetry.space_group_name_H-M   'P 1'
#
loop_
_entity.id
_entity.type
_entity.pdbx_description
1 polymer ?
#
loop_
_entity_poly.entity_id
_entity_poly.type
_entity_poly.pdbx_seq_one_letter_code
_entity_poly.pdbx_strand_id
1 'polypeptide(L)'
;MTARPGLPAAGGHVHFVGVGGIGMSGLARILAAWGYRVTGTDSQESELIERLTAEGIVTTIGHDDTANAASADLVVATAALRSTNPELLAASAAGVRTVKRAELLGLLANARRTIAVAGSHGKSTTSGMLVSALTHLDRDPSYAVGAVVGTSSTNAAPGEGELMVVEADEYDHSFLWIKPAVAIVTNIDFDHPDIYPDQAAYDHAYHRFLAGVPADGAIVANADDNGTRRVLVDAAGIRARVVWVGRSEVSGWRLDGDQLTSPAGDRVGLELQVAGAHNQLNASMATAALDAVGIPVADAARALGTFTGVGRRFEPKGEVAGVTVVDDYAHHPVEIAATLAAARGRFPGRRLWAVFQPHTY
;
A
#
# COMPACT_ATOMS: atom_id res chain seq x y z
N MET A 1 9.08 -21.82 -12.54
CA MET A 1 8.02 -21.66 -11.51
C MET A 1 6.71 -22.04 -12.17
N THR A 2 5.99 -23.02 -11.62
CA THR A 2 4.59 -23.30 -11.97
C THR A 2 3.75 -22.03 -11.76
N ALA A 3 2.81 -21.75 -12.65
CA ALA A 3 1.92 -20.59 -12.50
C ALA A 3 1.18 -20.71 -11.17
N ARG A 4 1.32 -19.71 -10.29
CA ARG A 4 0.54 -19.64 -9.05
C ARG A 4 -0.94 -19.49 -9.44
N PRO A 5 -1.87 -20.27 -8.86
CA PRO A 5 -3.27 -20.15 -9.21
C PRO A 5 -3.81 -18.76 -8.87
N GLY A 6 -4.67 -18.21 -9.72
CA GLY A 6 -5.31 -16.91 -9.54
C GLY A 6 -6.41 -16.92 -8.47
N LEU A 7 -7.24 -15.87 -8.46
CA LEU A 7 -8.51 -15.87 -7.74
C LEU A 7 -9.42 -16.99 -8.28
N PRO A 8 -10.42 -17.44 -7.49
CA PRO A 8 -11.50 -18.28 -8.00
C PRO A 8 -12.18 -17.65 -9.21
N ALA A 9 -12.94 -18.48 -9.95
CA ALA A 9 -13.80 -17.99 -11.02
C ALA A 9 -14.73 -16.87 -10.51
N ALA A 10 -15.15 -15.97 -11.40
CA ALA A 10 -16.06 -14.90 -11.04
C ALA A 10 -17.33 -15.45 -10.38
N GLY A 11 -17.74 -14.86 -9.26
CA GLY A 11 -18.85 -15.37 -8.44
C GLY A 11 -18.46 -16.47 -7.43
N GLY A 12 -17.18 -16.89 -7.40
CA GLY A 12 -16.68 -17.90 -6.48
C GLY A 12 -16.81 -17.50 -5.01
N HIS A 13 -16.70 -18.49 -4.13
CA HIS A 13 -16.82 -18.35 -2.68
C HIS A 13 -15.46 -18.24 -2.02
N VAL A 14 -15.24 -17.13 -1.31
CA VAL A 14 -14.04 -16.91 -0.48
C VAL A 14 -14.44 -16.86 0.99
N HIS A 15 -13.83 -17.72 1.80
CA HIS A 15 -14.05 -17.78 3.24
C HIS A 15 -12.85 -17.23 4.02
N PHE A 16 -13.08 -16.28 4.92
CA PHE A 16 -12.06 -15.62 5.71
C PHE A 16 -12.05 -16.15 7.15
N VAL A 17 -10.89 -16.57 7.64
CA VAL A 17 -10.68 -16.90 9.06
C VAL A 17 -9.88 -15.77 9.71
N GLY A 18 -10.51 -15.04 10.63
CA GLY A 18 -10.00 -13.79 11.20
C GLY A 18 -10.33 -12.57 10.32
N VAL A 19 -11.59 -12.45 9.90
CA VAL A 19 -12.05 -11.41 8.96
C VAL A 19 -12.11 -10.00 9.57
N GLY A 20 -12.19 -9.88 10.90
CA GLY A 20 -12.31 -8.63 11.64
C GLY A 20 -11.03 -7.81 11.73
N GLY A 21 -9.89 -8.33 11.28
CA GLY A 21 -8.65 -7.56 11.20
C GLY A 21 -8.74 -6.41 10.18
N ILE A 22 -8.12 -5.26 10.48
CA ILE A 22 -8.18 -4.07 9.60
C ILE A 22 -7.73 -4.37 8.16
N GLY A 23 -6.66 -5.17 8.00
CA GLY A 23 -6.17 -5.59 6.69
C GLY A 23 -6.92 -6.76 6.06
N MET A 24 -7.75 -7.50 6.80
CA MET A 24 -8.54 -8.63 6.28
C MET A 24 -9.91 -8.15 5.81
N SER A 25 -10.60 -7.39 6.67
CA SER A 25 -11.91 -6.78 6.39
C SER A 25 -11.91 -5.95 5.12
N GLY A 26 -10.87 -5.12 4.90
CA GLY A 26 -10.75 -4.35 3.67
C GLY A 26 -10.64 -5.21 2.39
N LEU A 27 -9.89 -6.32 2.44
CA LEU A 27 -9.77 -7.23 1.29
C LEU A 27 -11.06 -8.03 1.06
N ALA A 28 -11.76 -8.39 2.14
CA ALA A 28 -13.08 -9.02 2.08
C ALA A 28 -14.10 -8.11 1.36
N ARG A 29 -14.11 -6.81 1.69
CA ARG A 29 -14.97 -5.81 1.02
C ARG A 29 -14.66 -5.67 -0.47
N ILE A 30 -13.37 -5.67 -0.83
CA ILE A 30 -12.95 -5.62 -2.25
C ILE A 30 -13.50 -6.82 -3.02
N LEU A 31 -13.33 -8.04 -2.48
CA LEU A 31 -13.86 -9.24 -3.11
C LEU A 31 -15.39 -9.22 -3.24
N ALA A 32 -16.10 -8.82 -2.19
CA ALA A 32 -17.55 -8.72 -2.20
C ALA A 32 -18.04 -7.74 -3.28
N ALA A 33 -17.43 -6.56 -3.36
CA ALA A 33 -17.74 -5.57 -4.39
C ALA A 33 -17.40 -6.04 -5.82
N TRP A 34 -16.38 -6.89 -5.97
CA TRP A 34 -16.05 -7.54 -7.25
C TRP A 34 -16.93 -8.75 -7.57
N GLY A 35 -17.98 -8.99 -6.79
CA GLY A 35 -19.01 -10.01 -7.05
C GLY A 35 -18.69 -11.40 -6.52
N TYR A 36 -17.67 -11.56 -5.67
CA TYR A 36 -17.41 -12.83 -4.99
C TYR A 36 -18.38 -13.02 -3.82
N ARG A 37 -18.78 -14.27 -3.57
CA ARG A 37 -19.48 -14.61 -2.32
C ARG A 37 -18.44 -14.61 -1.21
N VAL A 38 -18.57 -13.70 -0.25
CA VAL A 38 -17.65 -13.61 0.89
C VAL A 38 -18.35 -14.04 2.17
N THR A 39 -17.66 -14.86 2.94
CA THR A 39 -18.06 -15.26 4.30
C THR A 39 -16.84 -15.18 5.21
N GLY A 40 -17.01 -15.11 6.52
CA GLY A 40 -15.85 -15.25 7.39
C GLY A 40 -16.16 -15.36 8.88
N THR A 41 -15.16 -15.76 9.63
CA THR A 41 -15.22 -15.86 11.09
C THR A 41 -14.24 -14.94 11.78
N ASP A 42 -14.54 -14.55 13.00
CA ASP A 42 -13.58 -13.90 13.90
C ASP A 42 -13.75 -14.38 15.34
N SER A 43 -12.71 -14.16 16.14
CA SER A 43 -12.68 -14.53 17.56
C SER A 43 -13.54 -13.63 18.44
N GLN A 44 -13.76 -12.38 18.03
CA GLN A 44 -14.45 -11.37 18.83
C GLN A 44 -15.29 -10.44 17.95
N GLU A 45 -16.36 -9.91 18.53
CA GLU A 45 -17.13 -8.82 17.94
C GLU A 45 -16.27 -7.56 17.80
N SER A 46 -16.53 -6.78 16.76
CA SER A 46 -15.88 -5.48 16.55
C SER A 46 -16.70 -4.62 15.59
N GLU A 47 -16.47 -3.30 15.62
CA GLU A 47 -17.06 -2.36 14.65
C GLU A 47 -16.73 -2.72 13.19
N LEU A 48 -15.65 -3.46 12.93
CA LEU A 48 -15.31 -3.94 11.59
C LEU A 48 -16.21 -5.12 11.19
N ILE A 49 -16.48 -6.06 12.10
CA ILE A 49 -17.42 -7.16 11.87
C ILE A 49 -18.83 -6.61 11.64
N GLU A 50 -19.31 -5.72 12.51
CA GLU A 50 -20.64 -5.11 12.38
C GLU A 50 -20.82 -4.42 11.01
N ARG A 51 -19.79 -3.72 10.54
CA ARG A 51 -19.80 -3.09 9.21
C ARG A 51 -19.85 -4.10 8.08
N LEU A 52 -19.04 -5.16 8.13
CA LEU A 52 -19.07 -6.23 7.11
C LEU A 52 -20.47 -6.86 7.04
N THR A 53 -21.09 -7.14 8.19
CA THR A 53 -22.46 -7.69 8.25
C THR A 53 -23.47 -6.72 7.65
N ALA A 54 -23.38 -5.42 7.97
CA ALA A 54 -24.25 -4.39 7.41
C ALA A 54 -24.10 -4.24 5.88
N GLU A 55 -22.93 -4.55 5.34
CA GLU A 55 -22.64 -4.60 3.91
C GLU A 55 -23.05 -5.94 3.25
N GLY A 56 -23.70 -6.84 4.00
CA GLY A 56 -24.25 -8.10 3.50
C GLY A 56 -23.25 -9.27 3.47
N ILE A 57 -22.05 -9.10 4.03
CA ILE A 57 -21.08 -10.20 4.18
C ILE A 57 -21.47 -11.05 5.38
N VAL A 58 -21.56 -12.37 5.18
CA VAL A 58 -21.93 -13.30 6.26
C VAL A 58 -20.74 -13.49 7.20
N THR A 59 -20.89 -13.05 8.43
CA THR A 59 -19.86 -13.14 9.47
C THR A 59 -20.36 -13.93 10.67
N THR A 60 -19.50 -14.77 11.25
CA THR A 60 -19.80 -15.56 12.46
C THR A 60 -18.73 -15.32 13.53
N ILE A 61 -19.12 -15.22 14.80
CA ILE A 61 -18.17 -15.18 15.91
C ILE A 61 -17.89 -16.59 16.39
N GLY A 62 -16.60 -16.90 16.56
CA GLY A 62 -16.09 -18.24 16.81
C GLY A 62 -15.48 -18.84 15.55
N HIS A 63 -14.31 -19.47 15.70
CA HIS A 63 -13.62 -20.11 14.59
C HIS A 63 -14.06 -21.57 14.40
N ASP A 64 -15.34 -21.78 14.12
CA ASP A 64 -15.96 -23.10 13.99
C ASP A 64 -16.84 -23.29 12.73
N ASP A 65 -16.82 -22.35 11.78
CA ASP A 65 -17.61 -22.44 10.53
C ASP A 65 -16.96 -23.36 9.48
N THR A 66 -16.77 -24.60 9.87
CA THR A 66 -16.14 -25.66 9.07
C THR A 66 -16.88 -25.94 7.77
N ALA A 67 -18.20 -25.70 7.72
CA ALA A 67 -19.02 -25.92 6.54
C ALA A 67 -18.70 -24.91 5.44
N ASN A 68 -18.64 -23.61 5.75
CA ASN A 68 -18.22 -22.60 4.76
C ASN A 68 -16.74 -22.78 4.38
N ALA A 69 -15.87 -23.11 5.34
CA ALA A 69 -14.45 -23.34 5.05
C ALA A 69 -14.22 -24.53 4.09
N ALA A 70 -14.94 -25.64 4.26
CA ALA A 70 -14.80 -26.84 3.42
C ALA A 70 -15.48 -26.70 2.04
N SER A 71 -16.44 -25.79 1.88
CA SER A 71 -17.16 -25.56 0.62
C SER A 71 -16.69 -24.35 -0.18
N ALA A 72 -15.76 -23.56 0.37
CA ALA A 72 -15.19 -22.40 -0.32
C ALA A 72 -14.29 -22.80 -1.49
N ASP A 73 -14.17 -21.91 -2.47
CA ASP A 73 -13.18 -22.02 -3.55
C ASP A 73 -11.79 -21.55 -3.10
N LEU A 74 -11.74 -20.70 -2.06
CA LEU A 74 -10.52 -20.18 -1.46
C LEU A 74 -10.75 -19.87 0.03
N VAL A 75 -9.82 -20.30 0.88
CA VAL A 75 -9.79 -19.89 2.30
C VAL A 75 -8.66 -18.88 2.52
N VAL A 76 -8.95 -17.81 3.24
CA VAL A 76 -7.98 -16.75 3.57
C VAL A 76 -7.81 -16.71 5.08
N ALA A 77 -6.59 -16.93 5.56
CA ALA A 77 -6.29 -16.97 6.98
C ALA A 77 -5.38 -15.81 7.41
N THR A 78 -5.66 -15.22 8.57
CA THR A 78 -4.71 -14.32 9.22
C THR A 78 -3.49 -15.08 9.75
N ALA A 79 -2.34 -14.41 9.85
CA ALA A 79 -1.09 -15.00 10.32
C ALA A 79 -1.13 -15.44 11.79
N ALA A 80 -2.06 -14.89 12.58
CA ALA A 80 -2.21 -15.19 14.01
C ALA A 80 -2.86 -16.57 14.30
N LEU A 81 -3.39 -17.24 13.29
CA LEU A 81 -4.12 -18.49 13.47
C LEU A 81 -3.19 -19.70 13.57
N ARG A 82 -3.51 -20.58 14.52
CA ARG A 82 -2.82 -21.87 14.67
C ARG A 82 -3.30 -22.85 13.60
N SER A 83 -2.42 -23.75 13.19
CA SER A 83 -2.74 -24.83 12.24
C SER A 83 -3.80 -25.82 12.76
N THR A 84 -4.06 -25.81 14.07
CA THR A 84 -5.11 -26.62 14.71
C THR A 84 -6.50 -25.98 14.64
N ASN A 85 -6.66 -24.84 13.96
CA ASN A 85 -7.95 -24.18 13.79
C ASN A 85 -8.93 -25.11 13.03
N PRO A 86 -10.16 -25.33 13.53
CA PRO A 86 -11.13 -26.25 12.91
C PRO A 86 -11.44 -25.95 11.45
N GLU A 87 -11.58 -24.67 11.08
CA GLU A 87 -11.87 -24.26 9.71
C GLU A 87 -10.71 -24.54 8.77
N LEU A 88 -9.47 -24.31 9.21
CA LEU A 88 -8.27 -24.63 8.41
C LEU A 88 -8.12 -26.14 8.22
N LEU A 89 -8.43 -26.94 9.25
CA LEU A 89 -8.43 -28.40 9.15
C LEU A 89 -9.52 -28.91 8.19
N ALA A 90 -10.71 -28.32 8.23
CA ALA A 90 -11.82 -28.65 7.35
C ALA A 90 -11.51 -28.30 5.88
N ALA A 91 -10.96 -27.10 5.63
CA ALA A 91 -10.51 -26.67 4.31
C ALA A 91 -9.45 -27.61 3.74
N SER A 92 -8.46 -27.97 4.57
CA SER A 92 -7.40 -28.92 4.20
C SER A 92 -7.96 -30.30 3.84
N ALA A 93 -8.87 -30.83 4.66
CA ALA A 93 -9.52 -32.13 4.41
C ALA A 93 -10.35 -32.14 3.12
N ALA A 94 -10.95 -31.01 2.76
CA ALA A 94 -11.70 -30.82 1.51
C ALA A 94 -10.81 -30.48 0.30
N GLY A 95 -9.49 -30.32 0.48
CA GLY A 95 -8.56 -29.93 -0.57
C GLY A 95 -8.67 -28.47 -1.01
N VAL A 96 -9.31 -27.61 -0.21
CA VAL A 96 -9.47 -26.19 -0.48
C VAL A 96 -8.16 -25.46 -0.25
N ARG A 97 -7.74 -24.65 -1.23
CA ARG A 97 -6.53 -23.84 -1.12
C ARG A 97 -6.70 -22.81 0.00
N THR A 98 -5.74 -22.79 0.93
CA THR A 98 -5.62 -21.74 1.94
C THR A 98 -4.49 -20.79 1.60
N VAL A 99 -4.74 -19.49 1.68
CA VAL A 99 -3.75 -18.42 1.45
C VAL A 99 -3.68 -17.47 2.63
N LYS A 100 -2.54 -16.80 2.80
CA LYS A 100 -2.39 -15.72 3.79
C LYS A 100 -2.83 -14.38 3.19
N ARG A 101 -3.03 -13.36 4.06
CA ARG A 101 -3.34 -11.98 3.67
C ARG A 101 -2.45 -11.44 2.54
N ALA A 102 -1.13 -11.58 2.66
CA ALA A 102 -0.18 -11.07 1.66
C ALA A 102 -0.36 -11.71 0.28
N GLU A 103 -0.61 -13.03 0.26
CA GLU A 103 -0.87 -13.75 -0.98
C GLU A 103 -2.21 -13.33 -1.57
N LEU A 104 -3.27 -13.16 -0.75
CA LEU A 104 -4.55 -12.62 -1.23
C LEU A 104 -4.39 -11.22 -1.83
N LEU A 105 -3.66 -10.32 -1.17
CA LEU A 105 -3.38 -8.99 -1.70
C LEU A 105 -2.69 -9.08 -3.06
N GLY A 106 -1.74 -10.00 -3.22
CA GLY A 106 -1.15 -10.30 -4.52
C GLY A 106 -2.16 -10.80 -5.56
N LEU A 107 -3.06 -11.71 -5.19
CA LEU A 107 -4.11 -12.20 -6.08
C LEU A 107 -5.04 -11.06 -6.55
N LEU A 108 -5.45 -10.17 -5.65
CA LEU A 108 -6.27 -8.99 -5.96
C LEU A 108 -5.52 -7.99 -6.85
N ALA A 109 -4.29 -7.65 -6.47
CA ALA A 109 -3.45 -6.73 -7.22
C ALA A 109 -3.16 -7.24 -8.64
N ASN A 110 -2.97 -8.54 -8.81
CA ASN A 110 -2.68 -9.13 -10.11
C ASN A 110 -3.94 -9.30 -10.98
N ALA A 111 -5.14 -9.15 -10.40
CA ALA A 111 -6.41 -9.21 -11.12
C ALA A 111 -6.86 -7.84 -11.68
N ARG A 112 -6.16 -6.75 -11.33
CA ARG A 112 -6.43 -5.38 -11.78
C ARG A 112 -5.18 -4.72 -12.33
N ARG A 113 -5.35 -3.57 -13.00
CA ARG A 113 -4.23 -2.77 -13.48
C ARG A 113 -3.64 -1.98 -12.29
N THR A 114 -2.68 -2.60 -11.62
CA THR A 114 -2.21 -2.11 -10.31
C THR A 114 -1.03 -1.14 -10.42
N ILE A 115 -1.10 -0.05 -9.65
CA ILE A 115 0.03 0.81 -9.28
C ILE A 115 0.47 0.39 -7.86
N ALA A 116 1.65 -0.19 -7.73
CA ALA A 116 2.19 -0.61 -6.44
C ALA A 116 3.30 0.34 -5.97
N VAL A 117 3.28 0.71 -4.69
CA VAL A 117 4.26 1.62 -4.08
C VAL A 117 5.08 0.86 -3.05
N ALA A 118 6.39 0.74 -3.30
CA ALA A 118 7.38 0.12 -2.42
C ALA A 118 8.47 1.12 -2.02
N GLY A 119 9.32 0.72 -1.08
CA GLY A 119 10.49 1.46 -0.61
C GLY A 119 10.53 1.59 0.90
N SER A 120 11.68 1.87 1.50
CA SER A 120 11.82 1.87 2.96
C SER A 120 10.95 2.95 3.62
N HIS A 121 10.88 4.14 3.01
CA HIS A 121 10.10 5.28 3.53
C HIS A 121 9.20 5.93 2.46
N GLY A 122 8.11 6.57 2.88
CA GLY A 122 7.25 7.37 2.00
C GLY A 122 6.21 6.58 1.20
N LYS A 123 6.10 5.25 1.43
CA LYS A 123 5.11 4.37 0.81
C LYS A 123 3.69 4.86 1.02
N SER A 124 3.26 4.98 2.27
CA SER A 124 1.88 5.34 2.62
C SER A 124 1.49 6.73 2.16
N THR A 125 2.42 7.69 2.19
CA THR A 125 2.18 9.03 1.66
C THR A 125 1.98 9.00 0.15
N THR A 126 2.85 8.31 -0.59
CA THR A 126 2.79 8.23 -2.05
C THR A 126 1.57 7.43 -2.52
N SER A 127 1.24 6.33 -1.85
CA SER A 127 0.03 5.55 -2.15
C SER A 127 -1.25 6.33 -1.80
N GLY A 128 -1.27 7.07 -0.69
CA GLY A 128 -2.37 7.97 -0.35
C GLY A 128 -2.56 9.12 -1.35
N MET A 129 -1.46 9.70 -1.84
CA MET A 129 -1.46 10.68 -2.93
C MET A 129 -2.10 10.12 -4.20
N LEU A 130 -1.72 8.90 -4.62
CA LEU A 130 -2.30 8.23 -5.79
C LEU A 130 -3.80 7.98 -5.61
N VAL A 131 -4.22 7.45 -4.47
CA VAL A 131 -5.64 7.20 -4.17
C VAL A 131 -6.44 8.50 -4.22
N SER A 132 -5.96 9.55 -3.55
CA SER A 132 -6.61 10.86 -3.55
C SER A 132 -6.72 11.46 -4.94
N ALA A 133 -5.63 11.42 -5.73
CA ALA A 133 -5.60 11.98 -7.07
C ALA A 133 -6.56 11.22 -8.02
N LEU A 134 -6.54 9.89 -7.98
CA LEU A 134 -7.43 9.06 -8.80
C LEU A 134 -8.90 9.24 -8.42
N THR A 135 -9.20 9.37 -7.13
CA THR A 135 -10.56 9.68 -6.65
C THR A 135 -11.02 11.05 -7.14
N HIS A 136 -10.16 12.07 -7.04
CA HIS A 136 -10.46 13.43 -7.53
C HIS A 136 -10.63 13.51 -9.05
N LEU A 137 -10.05 12.56 -9.78
CA LEU A 137 -10.18 12.43 -11.24
C LEU A 137 -11.34 11.50 -11.66
N ASP A 138 -12.23 11.13 -10.72
CA ASP A 138 -13.36 10.22 -10.94
C ASP A 138 -12.93 8.89 -11.59
N ARG A 139 -11.71 8.42 -11.28
CA ARG A 139 -11.20 7.11 -11.73
C ARG A 139 -11.54 5.97 -10.78
N ASP A 140 -12.02 6.31 -9.59
CA ASP A 140 -12.56 5.40 -8.56
C ASP A 140 -11.76 4.10 -8.38
N PRO A 141 -10.50 4.17 -7.90
CA PRO A 141 -9.64 2.99 -7.80
C PRO A 141 -10.03 2.13 -6.61
N SER A 142 -9.91 0.80 -6.75
CA SER A 142 -9.74 -0.04 -5.55
C SER A 142 -8.39 0.28 -4.91
N TYR A 143 -8.27 0.13 -3.59
CA TYR A 143 -6.98 0.32 -2.94
C TYR A 143 -6.79 -0.54 -1.70
N ALA A 144 -5.52 -0.82 -1.40
CA ALA A 144 -5.08 -1.42 -0.15
C ALA A 144 -3.71 -0.84 0.25
N VAL A 145 -3.72 0.09 1.19
CA VAL A 145 -2.56 0.91 1.56
C VAL A 145 -2.26 0.82 3.07
N GLY A 146 -1.09 1.31 3.50
CA GLY A 146 -0.65 1.20 4.90
C GLY A 146 -1.32 2.16 5.86
N ALA A 147 -1.97 3.22 5.37
CA ALA A 147 -2.61 4.25 6.19
C ALA A 147 -4.01 4.59 5.67
N VAL A 148 -4.85 5.12 6.57
CA VAL A 148 -6.18 5.61 6.19
C VAL A 148 -6.03 6.86 5.31
N VAL A 149 -6.73 6.89 4.18
CA VAL A 149 -6.69 7.99 3.20
C VAL A 149 -7.94 8.85 3.32
N GLY A 150 -7.76 10.17 3.40
CA GLY A 150 -8.87 11.14 3.44
C GLY A 150 -9.81 10.93 4.63
N THR A 151 -11.11 10.91 4.37
CA THR A 151 -12.16 10.65 5.38
C THR A 151 -12.55 9.18 5.48
N SER A 152 -11.83 8.27 4.80
CA SER A 152 -12.09 6.84 4.92
C SER A 152 -11.91 6.39 6.38
N SER A 153 -12.61 5.33 6.77
CA SER A 153 -12.39 4.66 8.06
C SER A 153 -11.54 3.40 7.94
N THR A 154 -11.13 3.06 6.71
CA THR A 154 -10.32 1.87 6.39
C THR A 154 -9.17 2.23 5.46
N ASN A 155 -8.10 1.44 5.53
CA ASN A 155 -6.92 1.55 4.68
C ASN A 155 -7.03 0.71 3.38
N ALA A 156 -8.15 0.02 3.19
CA ALA A 156 -8.48 -0.66 1.96
C ALA A 156 -9.98 -0.52 1.66
N ALA A 157 -10.32 -0.32 0.39
CA ALA A 157 -11.70 -0.18 -0.08
C ALA A 157 -11.83 -0.59 -1.55
N PRO A 158 -13.03 -1.02 -1.98
CA PRO A 158 -13.34 -1.22 -3.39
C PRO A 158 -13.52 0.11 -4.13
N GLY A 159 -13.20 0.10 -5.43
CA GLY A 159 -13.65 1.06 -6.41
C GLY A 159 -14.17 0.35 -7.66
N GLU A 160 -14.98 1.05 -8.46
CA GLU A 160 -15.56 0.56 -9.71
C GLU A 160 -14.59 0.64 -10.90
N GLY A 161 -13.51 1.42 -10.77
CA GLY A 161 -12.51 1.64 -11.81
C GLY A 161 -11.64 0.43 -12.15
N GLU A 162 -10.83 0.56 -13.20
CA GLU A 162 -9.89 -0.48 -13.62
C GLU A 162 -8.62 -0.54 -12.76
N LEU A 163 -8.27 0.59 -12.14
CA LEU A 163 -7.01 0.77 -11.43
C LEU A 163 -7.12 0.27 -9.99
N MET A 164 -6.01 -0.28 -9.51
CA MET A 164 -5.85 -0.57 -8.09
C MET A 164 -4.57 0.08 -7.56
N VAL A 165 -4.61 0.70 -6.39
CA VAL A 165 -3.42 1.23 -5.71
C VAL A 165 -3.07 0.36 -4.52
N VAL A 166 -1.83 -0.13 -4.48
CA VAL A 166 -1.37 -1.02 -3.40
C VAL A 166 -0.09 -0.48 -2.79
N GLU A 167 -0.03 -0.49 -1.46
CA GLU A 167 1.24 -0.40 -0.76
C GLU A 167 1.92 -1.78 -0.72
N ALA A 168 3.08 -1.87 -1.35
CA ALA A 168 3.86 -3.10 -1.48
C ALA A 168 4.92 -3.14 -0.39
N ASP A 169 4.61 -3.87 0.68
CA ASP A 169 5.45 -4.03 1.86
C ASP A 169 6.53 -5.09 1.65
N GLU A 170 7.78 -4.70 1.88
CA GLU A 170 8.95 -5.57 1.80
C GLU A 170 9.03 -6.58 2.96
N TYR A 171 8.35 -6.33 4.08
CA TYR A 171 8.36 -7.22 5.25
C TYR A 171 7.83 -8.62 4.89
N ASP A 172 8.47 -9.67 5.42
CA ASP A 172 8.16 -11.09 5.15
C ASP A 172 8.03 -11.42 3.64
N HIS A 173 8.78 -10.69 2.79
CA HIS A 173 8.75 -10.81 1.33
C HIS A 173 7.36 -10.59 0.70
N SER A 174 6.46 -9.88 1.37
CA SER A 174 5.04 -9.82 1.01
C SER A 174 4.79 -9.20 -0.38
N PHE A 175 5.55 -8.18 -0.75
CA PHE A 175 5.50 -7.56 -2.08
C PHE A 175 5.80 -8.50 -3.25
N LEU A 176 6.46 -9.66 -3.05
CA LEU A 176 6.78 -10.62 -4.12
C LEU A 176 5.55 -11.36 -4.64
N TRP A 177 4.40 -11.21 -3.98
CA TRP A 177 3.11 -11.68 -4.47
C TRP A 177 2.47 -10.74 -5.49
N ILE A 178 2.95 -9.50 -5.57
CA ILE A 178 2.40 -8.43 -6.39
C ILE A 178 3.21 -8.31 -7.69
N LYS A 179 2.50 -8.25 -8.82
CA LYS A 179 3.03 -8.05 -10.17
C LYS A 179 2.30 -6.85 -10.79
N PRO A 180 2.73 -5.63 -10.44
CA PRO A 180 1.98 -4.44 -10.79
C PRO A 180 2.19 -4.06 -12.27
N ALA A 181 1.25 -3.31 -12.84
CA ALA A 181 1.45 -2.66 -14.13
C ALA A 181 2.45 -1.50 -14.03
N VAL A 182 2.42 -0.79 -12.90
CA VAL A 182 3.39 0.25 -12.55
C VAL A 182 3.90 0.03 -11.13
N ALA A 183 5.22 -0.07 -10.94
CA ALA A 183 5.84 -0.10 -9.63
C ALA A 183 6.51 1.25 -9.34
N ILE A 184 6.26 1.82 -8.17
CA ILE A 184 7.00 2.97 -7.64
C ILE A 184 7.98 2.45 -6.57
N VAL A 185 9.24 2.89 -6.61
CA VAL A 185 10.19 2.68 -5.52
C VAL A 185 10.74 4.02 -5.04
N THR A 186 10.36 4.38 -3.82
CA THR A 186 10.66 5.70 -3.24
C THR A 186 12.12 5.83 -2.76
N ASN A 187 12.67 4.77 -2.16
CA ASN A 187 14.05 4.64 -1.68
C ASN A 187 14.30 3.20 -1.22
N ILE A 188 15.57 2.80 -1.09
CA ILE A 188 15.96 1.46 -0.59
C ILE A 188 17.12 1.60 0.43
N ASP A 189 16.75 1.68 1.70
CA ASP A 189 17.63 1.58 2.86
C ASP A 189 17.47 0.20 3.51
N PHE A 190 18.57 -0.45 3.91
CA PHE A 190 18.50 -1.75 4.57
C PHE A 190 17.69 -1.68 5.86
N ASP A 191 16.69 -2.55 5.94
CA ASP A 191 15.75 -2.66 7.06
C ASP A 191 15.33 -4.13 7.23
N HIS A 192 14.61 -4.44 8.31
CA HIS A 192 14.11 -5.77 8.66
C HIS A 192 15.22 -6.85 8.71
N PRO A 193 16.28 -6.65 9.53
CA PRO A 193 17.37 -7.62 9.65
C PRO A 193 16.93 -8.98 10.23
N ASP A 194 15.73 -9.06 10.80
CA ASP A 194 15.06 -10.28 11.23
C ASP A 194 14.58 -11.15 10.06
N ILE A 195 14.32 -10.54 8.89
CA ILE A 195 13.88 -11.21 7.65
C ILE A 195 15.03 -11.32 6.66
N TYR A 196 15.83 -10.25 6.54
CA TYR A 196 16.88 -10.12 5.54
C TYR A 196 18.26 -10.18 6.20
N PRO A 197 19.09 -11.19 5.88
CA PRO A 197 20.38 -11.36 6.57
C PRO A 197 21.38 -10.23 6.29
N ASP A 198 21.29 -9.58 5.13
CA ASP A 198 22.17 -8.50 4.72
C ASP A 198 21.54 -7.61 3.63
N GLN A 199 22.24 -6.50 3.31
CA GLN A 199 21.84 -5.56 2.25
C GLN A 199 21.65 -6.24 0.90
N ALA A 200 22.48 -7.24 0.56
CA ALA A 200 22.41 -7.90 -0.74
C ALA A 200 21.13 -8.74 -0.87
N ALA A 201 20.72 -9.43 0.19
CA ALA A 201 19.45 -10.15 0.24
C ALA A 201 18.24 -9.20 0.16
N TYR A 202 18.32 -8.05 0.82
CA TYR A 202 17.30 -7.00 0.77
C TYR A 202 17.15 -6.42 -0.65
N ASP A 203 18.28 -6.00 -1.25
CA ASP A 203 18.35 -5.48 -2.61
C ASP A 203 17.83 -6.50 -3.64
N HIS A 204 18.21 -7.77 -3.48
CA HIS A 204 17.75 -8.85 -4.35
C HIS A 204 16.23 -9.06 -4.27
N ALA A 205 15.61 -8.87 -3.10
CA ALA A 205 14.16 -8.94 -2.98
C ALA A 205 13.47 -7.80 -3.74
N TYR A 206 13.97 -6.57 -3.65
CA TYR A 206 13.47 -5.46 -4.47
C TYR A 206 13.68 -5.72 -5.96
N HIS A 207 14.85 -6.20 -6.36
CA HIS A 207 15.11 -6.58 -7.76
C HIS A 207 14.09 -7.63 -8.25
N ARG A 208 13.77 -8.65 -7.45
CA ARG A 208 12.77 -9.66 -7.79
C ARG A 208 11.35 -9.10 -7.91
N PHE A 209 10.97 -8.17 -7.04
CA PHE A 209 9.70 -7.45 -7.14
C PHE A 209 9.62 -6.66 -8.45
N LEU A 210 10.67 -5.90 -8.77
CA LEU A 210 10.77 -5.07 -9.96
C LEU A 210 10.83 -5.88 -11.27
N ALA A 211 11.52 -7.02 -11.26
CA ALA A 211 11.52 -7.96 -12.38
C ALA A 211 10.14 -8.62 -12.61
N GLY A 212 9.22 -8.52 -11.64
CA GLY A 212 7.84 -8.95 -11.76
C GLY A 212 6.94 -8.00 -12.57
N VAL A 213 7.39 -6.77 -12.83
CA VAL A 213 6.68 -5.79 -13.66
C VAL A 213 6.73 -6.24 -15.14
N PRO A 214 5.60 -6.27 -15.86
CA PRO A 214 5.56 -6.76 -17.23
C PRO A 214 6.29 -5.80 -18.19
N ALA A 215 6.64 -6.29 -19.38
CA ALA A 215 7.47 -5.55 -20.34
C ALA A 215 6.79 -4.26 -20.88
N ASP A 216 5.46 -4.26 -20.93
CA ASP A 216 4.61 -3.11 -21.26
C ASP A 216 4.30 -2.22 -20.03
N GLY A 217 4.81 -2.58 -18.86
CA GLY A 217 4.69 -1.81 -17.63
C GLY A 217 5.82 -0.79 -17.43
N ALA A 218 5.80 -0.12 -16.28
CA ALA A 218 6.80 0.87 -15.91
C ALA A 218 7.28 0.73 -14.45
N ILE A 219 8.54 1.06 -14.22
CA ILE A 219 9.15 1.18 -12.89
C ILE A 219 9.50 2.65 -12.70
N VAL A 220 8.78 3.35 -11.83
CA VAL A 220 9.09 4.72 -11.43
C VAL A 220 10.02 4.68 -10.22
N ALA A 221 11.24 5.15 -10.39
CA ALA A 221 12.28 5.04 -9.37
C ALA A 221 12.84 6.42 -9.02
N ASN A 222 13.06 6.64 -7.73
CA ASN A 222 13.75 7.82 -7.23
C ASN A 222 15.19 7.85 -7.74
N ALA A 223 15.50 8.80 -8.61
CA ALA A 223 16.81 8.97 -9.18
C ALA A 223 17.81 9.58 -8.19
N ASP A 224 17.39 10.17 -7.09
CA ASP A 224 18.30 10.78 -6.11
C ASP A 224 18.74 9.79 -5.01
N ASP A 225 18.11 8.60 -4.94
CA ASP A 225 18.45 7.56 -3.97
C ASP A 225 19.56 6.63 -4.49
N ASN A 226 20.51 6.30 -3.63
CA ASN A 226 21.58 5.35 -3.96
C ASN A 226 21.07 3.91 -3.96
N GLY A 227 20.07 3.60 -3.13
CA GLY A 227 19.47 2.27 -3.04
C GLY A 227 18.76 1.85 -4.31
N THR A 228 17.84 2.68 -4.80
CA THR A 228 17.14 2.49 -6.08
C THR A 228 18.13 2.36 -7.24
N ARG A 229 19.13 3.25 -7.33
CA ARG A 229 20.20 3.17 -8.33
C ARG A 229 20.92 1.84 -8.25
N ARG A 230 21.37 1.43 -7.06
CA ARG A 230 22.08 0.17 -6.85
C ARG A 230 21.28 -1.04 -7.31
N VAL A 231 19.99 -1.11 -6.99
CA VAL A 231 19.10 -2.22 -7.38
C VAL A 231 18.80 -2.23 -8.88
N LEU A 232 18.74 -1.06 -9.53
CA LEU A 232 18.38 -0.92 -10.94
C LEU A 232 19.58 -0.76 -11.89
N VAL A 233 20.81 -0.67 -11.37
CA VAL A 233 22.05 -0.63 -12.17
C VAL A 233 22.24 -1.93 -12.95
N ASP A 234 21.86 -3.07 -12.37
CA ASP A 234 21.77 -4.34 -13.08
C ASP A 234 20.31 -4.62 -13.46
N ALA A 235 19.95 -4.28 -14.69
CA ALA A 235 18.61 -4.50 -15.23
C ALA A 235 18.36 -5.96 -15.65
N ALA A 236 19.24 -6.92 -15.29
CA ALA A 236 19.10 -8.31 -15.68
C ALA A 236 17.75 -8.91 -15.26
N GLY A 237 16.87 -9.14 -16.23
CA GLY A 237 15.54 -9.69 -15.99
C GLY A 237 14.45 -8.64 -15.78
N ILE A 238 14.80 -7.37 -15.61
CA ILE A 238 13.86 -6.24 -15.67
C ILE A 238 13.57 -5.94 -17.14
N ARG A 239 12.32 -6.13 -17.55
CA ARG A 239 11.87 -5.88 -18.93
C ARG A 239 11.06 -4.60 -19.06
N ALA A 240 10.52 -4.11 -17.95
CA ALA A 240 9.72 -2.90 -17.89
C ALA A 240 10.56 -1.65 -18.16
N ARG A 241 9.91 -0.58 -18.60
CA ARG A 241 10.56 0.72 -18.77
C ARG A 241 10.89 1.32 -17.39
N VAL A 242 12.16 1.63 -17.15
CA VAL A 242 12.57 2.38 -15.95
C VAL A 242 12.41 3.88 -16.20
N VAL A 243 11.69 4.55 -15.31
CA VAL A 243 11.37 5.97 -15.31
C VAL A 243 12.04 6.62 -14.10
N TRP A 244 13.15 7.30 -14.34
CA TRP A 244 13.93 7.98 -13.32
C TRP A 244 13.31 9.34 -12.98
N VAL A 245 12.98 9.55 -11.71
CA VAL A 245 12.36 10.79 -11.19
C VAL A 245 13.21 11.35 -10.05
N GLY A 246 13.58 12.62 -10.12
CA GLY A 246 14.42 13.23 -9.08
C GLY A 246 14.87 14.64 -9.43
N ARG A 247 15.79 15.17 -8.64
CA ARG A 247 16.39 16.51 -8.82
C ARG A 247 17.67 16.47 -9.62
N SER A 248 18.32 15.33 -9.65
CA SER A 248 19.58 15.12 -10.37
C SER A 248 19.40 15.13 -11.89
N GLU A 249 20.47 15.46 -12.62
CA GLU A 249 20.47 15.55 -14.09
C GLU A 249 20.20 14.21 -14.79
N VAL A 250 20.39 13.08 -14.10
CA VAL A 250 20.08 11.74 -14.61
C VAL A 250 18.58 11.43 -14.61
N SER A 251 17.76 12.30 -13.99
CA SER A 251 16.31 12.12 -13.92
C SER A 251 15.66 12.50 -15.25
N GLY A 252 14.95 11.56 -15.87
CA GLY A 252 14.13 11.86 -17.04
C GLY A 252 12.95 12.77 -16.68
N TRP A 253 12.38 12.56 -15.48
CA TRP A 253 11.45 13.49 -14.85
C TRP A 253 12.19 14.34 -13.84
N ARG A 254 12.38 15.62 -14.15
CA ARG A 254 13.21 16.52 -13.36
C ARG A 254 12.35 17.39 -12.45
N LEU A 255 12.61 17.33 -11.15
CA LEU A 255 12.01 18.16 -10.11
C LEU A 255 12.97 19.29 -9.74
N ASP A 256 12.53 20.53 -9.86
CA ASP A 256 13.24 21.73 -9.40
C ASP A 256 12.31 22.58 -8.51
N GLY A 257 12.57 22.61 -7.20
CA GLY A 257 11.63 23.16 -6.23
C GLY A 257 10.31 22.38 -6.22
N ASP A 258 9.25 23.02 -6.69
CA ASP A 258 7.91 22.48 -6.91
C ASP A 258 7.58 22.27 -8.39
N GLN A 259 8.49 22.59 -9.31
CA GLN A 259 8.26 22.44 -10.74
C GLN A 259 8.76 21.08 -11.23
N LEU A 260 7.86 20.31 -11.85
CA LEU A 260 8.17 19.04 -12.48
C LEU A 260 8.21 19.19 -14.00
N THR A 261 9.27 18.68 -14.62
CA THR A 261 9.42 18.61 -16.07
C THR A 261 9.42 17.15 -16.52
N SER A 262 8.51 16.79 -17.43
CA SER A 262 8.43 15.44 -18.03
C SER A 262 9.52 15.24 -19.11
N PRO A 263 9.85 13.99 -19.48
CA PRO A 263 10.73 13.70 -20.62
C PRO A 263 10.21 14.25 -21.95
N ALA A 264 8.90 14.46 -22.08
CA ALA A 264 8.26 15.04 -23.26
C ALA A 264 8.33 16.58 -23.28
N GLY A 265 8.81 17.20 -22.20
CA GLY A 265 8.95 18.66 -22.06
C GLY A 265 7.76 19.35 -21.39
N ASP A 266 6.76 18.61 -20.91
CA ASP A 266 5.67 19.19 -20.12
C ASP A 266 6.21 19.76 -18.81
N ARG A 267 5.82 20.98 -18.47
CA ARG A 267 6.22 21.64 -17.22
C ARG A 267 4.98 21.95 -16.39
N VAL A 268 4.91 21.38 -15.19
CA VAL A 268 3.78 21.53 -14.27
C VAL A 268 4.28 21.92 -12.87
N GLY A 269 3.52 22.73 -12.15
CA GLY A 269 3.74 23.01 -10.74
C GLY A 269 3.06 21.96 -9.86
N LEU A 270 3.75 21.50 -8.82
CA LEU A 270 3.24 20.60 -7.80
C LEU A 270 2.83 21.42 -6.56
N GLU A 271 1.66 22.02 -6.62
CA GLU A 271 1.08 22.82 -5.53
C GLU A 271 0.44 21.91 -4.48
N LEU A 272 1.23 21.44 -3.52
CA LEU A 272 0.79 20.49 -2.49
C LEU A 272 0.28 21.21 -1.24
N GLN A 273 -0.79 20.68 -0.61
CA GLN A 273 -1.22 21.09 0.72
C GLN A 273 -0.26 20.62 1.82
N VAL A 274 0.46 19.52 1.57
CA VAL A 274 1.46 18.96 2.47
C VAL A 274 2.84 19.55 2.19
N ALA A 275 3.51 20.02 3.24
CA ALA A 275 4.81 20.66 3.12
C ALA A 275 5.96 19.64 3.05
N GLY A 276 7.10 20.06 2.49
CA GLY A 276 8.37 19.32 2.58
C GLY A 276 8.89 18.79 1.25
N ALA A 277 10.21 18.85 1.07
CA ALA A 277 10.88 18.42 -0.15
C ALA A 277 10.68 16.93 -0.46
N HIS A 278 10.54 16.07 0.55
CA HIS A 278 10.24 14.66 0.35
C HIS A 278 8.83 14.46 -0.23
N ASN A 279 7.85 15.28 0.17
CA ASN A 279 6.49 15.23 -0.38
C ASN A 279 6.45 15.70 -1.84
N GLN A 280 7.26 16.69 -2.20
CA GLN A 280 7.42 17.07 -3.61
C GLN A 280 8.00 15.94 -4.46
N LEU A 281 8.96 15.18 -3.91
CA LEU A 281 9.52 14.00 -4.59
C LEU A 281 8.52 12.84 -4.67
N ASN A 282 7.74 12.60 -3.61
CA ASN A 282 6.65 11.61 -3.64
C ASN A 282 5.59 11.97 -4.69
N ALA A 283 5.19 13.24 -4.75
CA ALA A 283 4.22 13.73 -5.73
C ALA A 283 4.75 13.68 -7.16
N SER A 284 6.05 13.94 -7.39
CA SER A 284 6.63 13.81 -8.73
C SER A 284 6.68 12.37 -9.20
N MET A 285 7.02 11.41 -8.32
CA MET A 285 6.93 9.98 -8.62
C MET A 285 5.49 9.54 -8.87
N ALA A 286 4.54 10.00 -8.06
CA ALA A 286 3.12 9.74 -8.28
C ALA A 286 2.64 10.30 -9.63
N THR A 287 3.07 11.51 -10.01
CA THR A 287 2.75 12.12 -11.30
C THR A 287 3.26 11.27 -12.47
N ALA A 288 4.52 10.83 -12.41
CA ALA A 288 5.11 9.97 -13.43
C ALA A 288 4.42 8.59 -13.52
N ALA A 289 3.94 8.05 -12.40
CA ALA A 289 3.18 6.81 -12.37
C ALA A 289 1.77 6.96 -12.96
N LEU A 290 1.10 8.09 -12.68
CA LEU A 290 -0.21 8.43 -13.25
C LEU A 290 -0.09 8.63 -14.78
N ASP A 291 0.96 9.30 -15.24
CA ASP A 291 1.29 9.42 -16.68
C ASP A 291 1.50 8.04 -17.32
N ALA A 292 2.25 7.15 -16.66
CA ALA A 292 2.48 5.79 -17.15
C ALA A 292 1.19 4.95 -17.30
N VAL A 293 0.11 5.29 -16.56
CA VAL A 293 -1.21 4.65 -16.74
C VAL A 293 -2.14 5.41 -17.70
N GLY A 294 -1.69 6.53 -18.28
CA GLY A 294 -2.40 7.30 -19.29
C GLY A 294 -3.16 8.53 -18.77
N ILE A 295 -2.88 8.99 -17.55
CA ILE A 295 -3.46 10.22 -17.01
C ILE A 295 -2.58 11.41 -17.43
N PRO A 296 -3.15 12.46 -18.06
CA PRO A 296 -2.36 13.62 -18.49
C PRO A 296 -1.58 14.26 -17.34
N VAL A 297 -0.31 14.62 -17.60
CA VAL A 297 0.62 15.16 -16.58
C VAL A 297 0.03 16.35 -15.81
N ALA A 298 -0.65 17.27 -16.51
CA ALA A 298 -1.29 18.42 -15.90
C ALA A 298 -2.46 18.03 -14.97
N ASP A 299 -3.26 17.03 -15.35
CA ASP A 299 -4.37 16.54 -14.53
C ASP A 299 -3.86 15.80 -13.29
N ALA A 300 -2.83 14.96 -13.46
CA ALA A 300 -2.16 14.28 -12.36
C ALA A 300 -1.60 15.27 -11.34
N ALA A 301 -0.83 16.28 -11.78
CA ALA A 301 -0.25 17.30 -10.91
C ALA A 301 -1.33 18.10 -10.14
N ARG A 302 -2.39 18.53 -10.84
CA ARG A 302 -3.51 19.24 -10.22
C ARG A 302 -4.24 18.39 -9.19
N ALA A 303 -4.50 17.12 -9.50
CA ALA A 303 -5.21 16.20 -8.61
C ALA A 303 -4.38 15.84 -7.37
N LEU A 304 -3.06 15.72 -7.51
CA LEU A 304 -2.16 15.54 -6.36
C LEU A 304 -2.18 16.73 -5.39
N GLY A 305 -2.46 17.94 -5.90
CA GLY A 305 -2.62 19.14 -5.09
C GLY A 305 -3.81 19.12 -4.13
N THR A 306 -4.75 18.16 -4.27
CA THR A 306 -5.87 17.99 -3.33
C THR A 306 -5.54 17.10 -2.14
N PHE A 307 -4.38 16.44 -2.15
CA PHE A 307 -4.00 15.53 -1.07
C PHE A 307 -3.66 16.30 0.21
N THR A 308 -4.43 16.06 1.27
CA THR A 308 -4.29 16.74 2.57
C THR A 308 -3.43 15.98 3.59
N GLY A 309 -2.92 14.80 3.22
CA GLY A 309 -2.21 13.89 4.13
C GLY A 309 -2.92 12.54 4.29
N VAL A 310 -2.22 11.60 4.90
CA VAL A 310 -2.80 10.33 5.38
C VAL A 310 -3.03 10.43 6.89
N GLY A 311 -4.06 9.74 7.39
CA GLY A 311 -4.34 9.67 8.82
C GLY A 311 -3.13 9.15 9.60
N ARG A 312 -2.94 9.64 10.84
CA ARG A 312 -1.82 9.31 11.72
C ARG A 312 -0.42 9.63 11.17
N ARG A 313 -0.29 10.63 10.29
CA ARG A 313 1.01 11.23 9.92
C ARG A 313 0.96 12.72 10.22
N PHE A 314 1.53 13.10 11.35
CA PHE A 314 1.49 14.44 11.94
C PHE A 314 0.07 15.03 11.99
N GLU A 315 -0.93 14.21 12.31
CA GLU A 315 -2.34 14.54 12.22
C GLU A 315 -2.78 15.36 13.45
N PRO A 316 -3.22 16.62 13.31
CA PRO A 316 -3.78 17.37 14.42
C PRO A 316 -5.12 16.75 14.85
N LYS A 317 -5.20 16.25 16.08
CA LYS A 317 -6.44 15.68 16.65
C LYS A 317 -7.33 16.76 17.28
N GLY A 318 -6.77 17.92 17.58
CA GLY A 318 -7.47 19.07 18.12
C GLY A 318 -6.62 19.89 19.09
N GLU A 319 -7.26 20.89 19.70
CA GLU A 319 -6.65 21.71 20.73
C GLU A 319 -7.56 21.75 21.96
N VAL A 320 -6.99 21.51 23.14
CA VAL A 320 -7.70 21.59 24.42
C VAL A 320 -6.85 22.36 25.43
N ALA A 321 -7.44 23.38 26.06
CA ALA A 321 -6.78 24.22 27.06
C ALA A 321 -5.40 24.77 26.60
N GLY A 322 -5.28 25.15 25.32
CA GLY A 322 -4.03 25.66 24.74
C GLY A 322 -2.97 24.58 24.48
N VAL A 323 -3.34 23.30 24.50
CA VAL A 323 -2.49 22.15 24.14
C VAL A 323 -2.98 21.55 22.84
N THR A 324 -2.12 21.58 21.82
CA THR A 324 -2.40 20.96 20.53
C THR A 324 -2.02 19.48 20.62
N VAL A 325 -2.95 18.59 20.29
CA VAL A 325 -2.72 17.13 20.24
C VAL A 325 -2.47 16.73 18.79
N VAL A 326 -1.40 15.99 18.56
CA VAL A 326 -1.00 15.48 17.24
C VAL A 326 -0.78 13.98 17.35
N ASP A 327 -1.31 13.21 16.40
CA ASP A 327 -1.08 11.76 16.27
C ASP A 327 -0.11 11.47 15.11
N ASP A 328 0.85 10.59 15.33
CA ASP A 328 1.84 10.16 14.34
C ASP A 328 2.19 8.67 14.51
N TYR A 329 2.35 7.96 13.39
CA TYR A 329 2.65 6.54 13.31
C TYR A 329 4.16 6.23 13.38
N ALA A 330 5.02 7.24 13.50
CA ALA A 330 6.47 7.08 13.55
C ALA A 330 6.90 6.04 14.59
N HIS A 331 7.51 4.97 14.12
CA HIS A 331 8.02 3.87 14.96
C HIS A 331 9.49 3.58 14.69
N HIS A 332 9.99 3.92 13.49
CA HIS A 332 11.43 3.85 13.17
C HIS A 332 12.17 5.10 13.69
N PRO A 333 13.42 4.99 14.20
CA PRO A 333 14.16 6.14 14.76
C PRO A 333 14.26 7.35 13.82
N VAL A 334 14.43 7.11 12.51
CA VAL A 334 14.47 8.19 11.49
C VAL A 334 13.13 8.92 11.39
N GLU A 335 12.02 8.17 11.40
CA GLU A 335 10.68 8.75 11.36
C GLU A 335 10.36 9.54 12.64
N ILE A 336 10.76 9.02 13.79
CA ILE A 336 10.58 9.69 15.09
C ILE A 336 11.36 11.00 15.10
N ALA A 337 12.63 10.99 14.69
CA ALA A 337 13.45 12.19 14.59
C ALA A 337 12.83 13.23 13.64
N ALA A 338 12.34 12.80 12.47
CA ALA A 338 11.68 13.66 11.51
C ALA A 338 10.39 14.28 12.08
N THR A 339 9.57 13.48 12.79
CA THR A 339 8.32 13.92 13.43
C THR A 339 8.59 14.97 14.51
N LEU A 340 9.57 14.72 15.38
CA LEU A 340 9.94 15.66 16.44
C LEU A 340 10.53 16.96 15.86
N ALA A 341 11.32 16.87 14.79
CA ALA A 341 11.84 18.03 14.08
C ALA A 341 10.72 18.86 13.44
N ALA A 342 9.75 18.20 12.78
CA ALA A 342 8.58 18.86 12.20
C ALA A 342 7.74 19.56 13.28
N ALA A 343 7.52 18.91 14.44
CA ALA A 343 6.83 19.51 15.56
C ALA A 343 7.54 20.75 16.09
N ARG A 344 8.87 20.69 16.22
CA ARG A 344 9.66 21.82 16.70
C ARG A 344 9.62 22.99 15.73
N GLY A 345 9.65 22.71 14.42
CA GLY A 345 9.52 23.73 13.37
C GLY A 345 8.13 24.36 13.33
N ARG A 346 7.06 23.56 13.46
CA ARG A 346 5.67 24.05 13.40
C ARG A 346 5.22 24.78 14.66
N PHE A 347 5.78 24.44 15.81
CA PHE A 347 5.40 25.01 17.11
C PHE A 347 6.61 25.63 17.83
N PRO A 348 7.21 26.70 17.28
CA PRO A 348 8.42 27.31 17.85
C PRO A 348 8.16 27.83 19.27
N GLY A 349 9.11 27.57 20.17
CA GLY A 349 9.05 28.01 21.57
C GLY A 349 8.04 27.27 22.45
N ARG A 350 7.19 26.38 21.90
CA ARG A 350 6.27 25.57 22.69
C ARG A 350 6.97 24.32 23.23
N ARG A 351 6.57 23.89 24.44
CA ARG A 351 7.06 22.65 25.05
C ARG A 351 6.43 21.45 24.32
N LEU A 352 7.28 20.51 23.91
CA LEU A 352 6.88 19.29 23.19
C LEU A 352 6.80 18.12 24.18
N TRP A 353 5.70 17.37 24.12
CA TRP A 353 5.52 16.13 24.86
C TRP A 353 5.35 15.00 23.84
N ALA A 354 6.21 13.98 23.91
CA ALA A 354 6.09 12.80 23.07
C ALA A 354 5.57 11.64 23.93
N VAL A 355 4.41 11.11 23.55
CA VAL A 355 3.85 9.88 24.14
C VAL A 355 4.14 8.76 23.15
N PHE A 356 5.14 7.94 23.46
CA PHE A 356 5.66 6.93 22.54
C PHE A 356 5.26 5.52 23.00
N GLN A 357 4.71 4.73 22.08
CA GLN A 357 4.42 3.32 22.25
C GLN A 357 5.35 2.51 21.33
N PRO A 358 6.30 1.71 21.88
CA PRO A 358 7.10 0.80 21.07
C PRO A 358 6.21 -0.17 20.28
N HIS A 359 6.51 -0.37 18.99
CA HIS A 359 5.64 -1.14 18.09
C HIS A 359 5.85 -2.66 18.23
N THR A 360 7.11 -3.11 18.39
CA THR A 360 7.51 -4.52 18.52
C THR A 360 8.51 -4.67 19.68
N TYR A 361 8.76 -5.92 20.11
CA TYR A 361 9.65 -6.26 21.23
C TYR A 361 11.14 -6.17 20.90
#